data_AF-A0A924Y9U4-F1
#
_entry.id   AF-A0A924Y9U4-F1
#
_cell.length_a   1.000
_cell.length_b   1.000
_cell.length_c   1.000
_cell.angle_alpha   90.00
_cell.angle_beta   90.00
_cell.angle_gamma   90.00
#
_symmetry.space_group_name_H-M   'P 1'
#
loop_
_entity.id
_entity.type
_entity.pdbx_description
1 polymer ?
#
loop_
_entity_poly.entity_id
_entity_poly.type
_entity_poly.pdbx_seq_one_letter_code
_entity_poly.pdbx_strand_id
1 'polypeptide(L)'
;VAMGASALFIDYMHELRGYTYYAMLTPLFVWAYWRALTAKRPRRLEQAALVIGTAGLLYLHYFAALTLIVIGLYHVLFAPKNRRWWQVSILLAIGGALFLPWAGVVLADVGDAVGDENRQAMALTTWEALRELAYTFSNGSIAFAGLIGVFALGGLRTRAGRFVWLWVIGALALALLVNGLLQALIHVRYLLGLWPPLALLFGIGVAQLGNTFNRQDTEDTKKNLLKPFLATWRFNIPFLILAIWAVMGIGHSFDPSFVNDLHGARRRIPWPELSQVLDTVSSEGHADDVVVFHVEAPGQEWLTERSLAYYMHDLSQRHTQTEAIAGQGDDYVRGAQAFIQDAPFVWLAIMPDAPTTYHVAEFERALSQSSYANCGTVFTTDRMRLELYAHPPGSDAYAGSFDGIRMANLQQLRIENGRLNVLLGWNVSRNAPLDTYSVGLHVLNADGTLAAQADYPVPRSGYSCVPSVVSLAGLPAGEYRVSALVYEWRTGERLSNAESGDDAVTLGGFEIAP
;
A
#
# COMPACT_ATOMS: atom_id res chain seq x y z
N VAL A 1 15.61 7.49 22.50
CA VAL A 1 14.96 8.70 21.95
C VAL A 1 15.20 8.83 20.45
N ALA A 2 16.42 9.12 19.96
CA ALA A 2 16.64 9.38 18.54
C ALA A 2 16.06 8.33 17.58
N MET A 3 16.33 7.04 17.83
CA MET A 3 15.76 5.93 17.06
C MET A 3 14.26 5.72 17.32
N GLY A 4 13.86 5.58 18.59
CA GLY A 4 12.47 5.29 18.97
C GLY A 4 11.47 6.42 18.73
N ALA A 5 11.95 7.63 18.42
CA ALA A 5 11.15 8.77 18.02
C ALA A 5 11.50 9.21 16.59
N SER A 6 11.98 8.31 15.74
CA SER A 6 12.06 8.60 14.31
C SER A 6 10.73 8.24 13.67
N ALA A 7 10.10 9.20 12.99
CA ALA A 7 8.79 8.99 12.36
C ALA A 7 8.84 7.84 11.33
N LEU A 8 9.88 7.79 10.49
CA LEU A 8 10.09 6.69 9.55
C LEU A 8 10.22 5.34 10.27
N PHE A 9 10.97 5.28 11.37
CA PHE A 9 11.15 4.02 12.09
C PHE A 9 9.84 3.55 12.75
N ILE A 10 9.07 4.48 13.33
CA ILE A 10 7.75 4.20 13.90
C ILE A 10 6.79 3.70 12.82
N ASP A 11 6.79 4.34 11.64
CA ASP A 11 5.94 3.94 10.53
C ASP A 11 6.21 2.48 10.11
N TYR A 12 7.48 2.13 9.86
CA TYR A 12 7.85 0.77 9.51
C TYR A 12 7.72 -0.24 10.67
N MET A 13 7.62 0.20 11.93
CA MET A 13 7.30 -0.69 13.06
C MET A 13 5.89 -1.28 12.99
N HIS A 14 4.97 -0.61 12.29
CA HIS A 14 3.60 -1.09 12.09
C HIS A 14 3.47 -1.95 10.82
N GLU A 15 4.53 -2.07 10.04
CA GLU A 15 4.56 -2.93 8.86
C GLU A 15 5.14 -4.30 9.21
N LEU A 16 4.46 -5.38 8.82
CA LEU A 16 4.96 -6.74 8.94
C LEU A 16 6.03 -7.03 7.87
N ARG A 17 7.15 -6.30 7.92
CA ARG A 17 8.28 -6.39 6.97
C ARG A 17 9.61 -6.57 7.69
N GLY A 18 10.61 -7.07 6.95
CA GLY A 18 11.94 -7.35 7.47
C GLY A 18 12.75 -6.13 7.93
N TYR A 19 12.31 -4.89 7.68
CA TYR A 19 13.10 -3.69 7.97
C TYR A 19 13.26 -3.39 9.47
N THR A 20 12.25 -3.70 10.28
CA THR A 20 12.31 -3.55 11.74
C THR A 20 13.29 -4.55 12.34
N TYR A 21 13.24 -5.79 11.86
CA TYR A 21 14.25 -6.81 12.17
C TYR A 21 15.63 -6.39 11.68
N TYR A 22 15.75 -5.70 10.55
CA TYR A 22 17.04 -5.17 10.08
C TYR A 22 17.59 -4.14 11.06
N ALA A 23 16.76 -3.19 11.50
CA ALA A 23 17.13 -2.19 12.50
C ALA A 23 17.41 -2.79 13.89
N MET A 24 16.87 -3.96 14.22
CA MET A 24 17.13 -4.70 15.47
C MET A 24 18.38 -5.58 15.41
N LEU A 25 18.55 -6.37 14.36
CA LEU A 25 19.68 -7.30 14.20
C LEU A 25 20.98 -6.56 13.94
N THR A 26 20.92 -5.40 13.30
CA THR A 26 22.10 -4.56 13.04
C THR A 26 22.84 -4.15 14.32
N PRO A 27 22.22 -3.51 15.33
CA PRO A 27 22.89 -3.16 16.58
C PRO A 27 23.24 -4.40 17.40
N LEU A 28 22.44 -5.48 17.35
CA LEU A 28 22.78 -6.75 18.01
C LEU A 28 24.08 -7.34 17.45
N PHE A 29 24.20 -7.41 16.12
CA PHE A 29 25.38 -7.87 15.41
C PHE A 29 26.61 -7.00 15.76
N VAL A 30 26.48 -5.68 15.64
CA VAL A 30 27.60 -4.76 15.91
C VAL A 30 28.01 -4.79 17.38
N TRP A 31 27.06 -4.86 18.31
CA TRP A 31 27.34 -5.02 19.73
C TRP A 31 28.07 -6.34 20.00
N ALA A 32 27.58 -7.46 19.47
CA ALA A 32 28.19 -8.78 19.62
C ALA A 32 29.62 -8.80 19.04
N TYR A 33 29.82 -8.21 17.86
CA TYR A 33 31.12 -8.03 17.23
C TYR A 33 32.07 -7.24 18.15
N TRP A 34 31.63 -6.08 18.64
CA TRP A 34 32.44 -5.21 19.49
C TRP A 34 32.83 -5.90 20.80
N ARG A 35 31.89 -6.64 21.40
CA ARG A 35 32.12 -7.45 22.62
C ARG A 35 33.09 -8.59 22.36
N ALA A 36 32.93 -9.34 21.27
CA ALA A 36 33.85 -10.40 20.88
C ALA A 36 35.29 -9.89 20.71
N LEU A 37 35.45 -8.68 20.17
CA LEU A 37 36.75 -8.07 19.96
C LEU A 37 37.37 -7.52 21.25
N THR A 38 36.59 -6.79 22.05
CA THR A 38 37.12 -5.95 23.14
C THR A 38 36.97 -6.54 24.54
N ALA A 39 36.00 -7.43 24.80
CA ALA A 39 35.76 -7.95 26.14
C ALA A 39 36.95 -8.79 26.63
N LYS A 40 37.27 -8.77 27.93
CA LYS A 40 38.34 -9.63 28.48
C LYS A 40 38.05 -11.11 28.26
N ARG A 41 36.78 -11.53 28.34
CA ARG A 41 36.29 -12.88 28.04
C ARG A 41 34.90 -12.78 27.38
N PRO A 42 34.78 -12.97 26.06
CA PRO A 42 33.48 -12.92 25.40
C PRO A 42 32.63 -14.13 25.80
N ARG A 43 31.38 -13.88 26.20
CA ARG A 43 30.43 -14.92 26.61
C ARG A 43 30.01 -15.75 25.41
N ARG A 44 29.66 -17.03 25.62
CA ARG A 44 29.13 -17.90 24.54
C ARG A 44 27.91 -17.30 23.86
N LEU A 45 27.04 -16.64 24.64
CA LEU A 45 25.87 -15.94 24.11
C LEU A 45 26.24 -14.78 23.17
N GLU A 46 27.29 -14.01 23.47
CA GLU A 46 27.78 -12.94 22.59
C GLU A 46 28.32 -13.51 21.27
N GLN A 47 28.97 -14.67 21.32
CA GLN A 47 29.47 -15.37 20.11
C GLN A 47 28.33 -15.96 19.28
N ALA A 48 27.33 -16.57 19.92
CA ALA A 48 26.13 -17.06 19.25
C ALA A 48 25.34 -15.91 18.62
N ALA A 49 25.20 -14.78 19.33
CA ALA A 49 24.56 -13.57 18.79
C ALA A 49 25.31 -13.01 17.58
N LEU A 50 26.65 -13.12 17.52
CA LEU A 50 27.42 -12.73 16.34
C LEU A 50 27.11 -13.63 15.13
N VAL A 51 27.07 -14.95 15.32
CA VAL A 51 26.73 -15.92 14.27
C VAL A 51 25.30 -15.71 13.77
N ILE A 52 24.34 -15.67 14.69
CA ILE A 52 22.91 -15.48 14.38
C ILE A 52 22.67 -14.11 13.76
N GLY A 53 23.29 -13.05 14.27
CA GLY A 53 23.19 -11.71 13.70
C GLY A 53 23.77 -11.64 12.29
N THR A 54 24.88 -12.33 12.02
CA THR A 54 25.48 -12.41 10.67
C THR A 54 24.53 -13.11 9.69
N ALA A 55 24.06 -14.31 10.05
CA ALA A 55 23.13 -15.07 9.21
C ALA A 55 21.81 -14.29 9.03
N GLY A 56 21.23 -13.81 10.12
CA GLY A 56 19.96 -13.10 10.13
C GLY A 56 19.99 -11.83 9.29
N LEU A 57 21.07 -11.04 9.32
CA LEU A 57 21.20 -9.89 8.42
C LEU A 57 21.16 -10.33 6.94
N LEU A 58 21.88 -11.39 6.55
CA LEU A 58 21.85 -11.89 5.17
C LEU A 58 20.47 -12.41 4.75
N TYR A 59 19.74 -13.08 5.65
CA TYR A 59 18.38 -13.58 5.39
C TYR A 59 17.32 -12.47 5.31
N LEU A 60 17.53 -11.32 5.94
CA LEU A 60 16.54 -10.25 5.96
C LEU A 60 16.51 -9.42 4.68
N HIS A 61 17.68 -8.99 4.20
CA HIS A 61 17.76 -8.11 3.04
C HIS A 61 19.18 -8.03 2.50
N TYR A 62 19.35 -7.94 1.18
CA TYR A 62 20.67 -7.77 0.57
C TYR A 62 21.39 -6.47 0.99
N PHE A 63 20.68 -5.36 1.27
CA PHE A 63 21.26 -4.14 1.84
C PHE A 63 21.76 -4.32 3.29
N ALA A 64 21.30 -5.34 4.01
CA ALA A 64 21.83 -5.66 5.34
C ALA A 64 23.25 -6.25 5.28
N ALA A 65 23.64 -6.83 4.15
CA ALA A 65 25.01 -7.26 3.90
C ALA A 65 26.00 -6.09 3.92
N LEU A 66 25.56 -4.85 3.64
CA LEU A 66 26.45 -3.67 3.69
C LEU A 66 27.05 -3.46 5.08
N THR A 67 26.25 -3.66 6.13
CA THR A 67 26.75 -3.60 7.52
C THR A 67 27.82 -4.66 7.74
N LEU A 68 27.61 -5.89 7.26
CA LEU A 68 28.58 -6.97 7.38
C LEU A 68 29.88 -6.65 6.65
N ILE A 69 29.80 -6.11 5.43
CA ILE A 69 30.96 -5.71 4.62
C ILE A 69 31.76 -4.63 5.35
N VAL A 70 31.11 -3.59 5.85
CA VAL A 70 31.79 -2.48 6.55
C VAL A 70 32.46 -2.95 7.84
N ILE A 71 31.79 -3.79 8.63
CA ILE A 71 32.38 -4.37 9.84
C ILE A 71 33.51 -5.36 9.48
N GLY A 72 33.37 -6.13 8.41
CA GLY A 72 34.42 -7.00 7.88
C GLY A 72 35.66 -6.21 7.45
N LEU A 73 35.48 -5.11 6.72
CA LEU A 73 36.56 -4.19 6.35
C LEU A 73 37.23 -3.60 7.59
N TYR A 74 36.46 -3.16 8.58
CA TYR A 74 37.03 -2.69 9.84
C TYR A 74 37.85 -3.79 10.56
N HIS A 75 37.34 -5.02 10.55
CA HIS A 75 38.00 -6.18 11.17
C HIS A 75 39.33 -6.52 10.49
N VAL A 76 39.39 -6.47 9.17
CA VAL A 76 40.62 -6.73 8.41
C VAL A 76 41.63 -5.60 8.64
N LEU A 77 41.18 -4.35 8.49
CA LEU A 77 42.07 -3.18 8.48
C LEU A 77 42.55 -2.80 9.88
N PHE A 78 41.62 -2.67 10.85
CA PHE A 78 41.90 -1.99 12.12
C PHE A 78 41.89 -2.90 13.35
N ALA A 79 41.28 -4.10 13.29
CA ALA A 79 41.31 -4.99 14.44
C ALA A 79 42.73 -5.53 14.69
N PRO A 80 43.13 -5.75 15.96
CA PRO A 80 44.42 -6.34 16.30
C PRO A 80 44.48 -7.80 15.85
N LYS A 81 45.54 -8.18 15.12
CA LYS A 81 45.72 -9.49 14.49
C LYS A 81 46.23 -10.54 15.49
N ASN A 82 45.37 -10.93 16.42
CA ASN A 82 45.68 -11.89 17.48
C ASN A 82 44.74 -13.11 17.40
N ARG A 83 44.76 -14.03 18.38
CA ARG A 83 43.87 -15.20 18.42
C ARG A 83 42.38 -14.84 18.32
N ARG A 84 41.97 -13.69 18.87
CA ARG A 84 40.57 -13.24 18.80
C ARG A 84 40.20 -12.78 17.40
N TRP A 85 41.15 -12.24 16.65
CA TRP A 85 40.94 -11.89 15.25
C TRP A 85 40.43 -13.11 14.47
N TRP A 86 41.15 -14.22 14.58
CA TRP A 86 40.76 -15.50 13.97
C TRP A 86 39.44 -16.04 14.51
N GLN A 87 39.23 -15.99 15.82
CA GLN A 87 37.97 -16.44 16.41
C GLN A 87 36.76 -15.67 15.83
N VAL A 88 36.84 -14.34 15.75
CA VAL A 88 35.78 -13.52 15.16
C VAL A 88 35.62 -13.83 13.67
N SER A 89 36.71 -13.98 12.92
CA SER A 89 36.65 -14.36 11.49
C SER A 89 35.94 -15.71 11.28
N ILE A 90 36.23 -16.71 12.11
CA ILE A 90 35.57 -18.03 12.07
C ILE A 90 34.08 -17.90 12.39
N LEU A 91 33.71 -17.12 13.41
CA LEU A 91 32.31 -16.90 13.77
C LEU A 91 31.53 -16.20 12.64
N LEU A 92 32.12 -15.18 12.01
CA LEU A 92 31.53 -14.52 10.84
C LEU A 92 31.39 -15.51 9.66
N ALA A 93 32.41 -16.34 9.41
CA ALA A 93 32.37 -17.36 8.37
C ALA A 93 31.30 -18.42 8.61
N ILE A 94 31.10 -18.87 9.86
CA ILE A 94 30.01 -19.78 10.23
C ILE A 94 28.66 -19.10 9.95
N GLY A 95 28.48 -17.85 10.36
CA GLY A 95 27.26 -17.09 10.08
C GLY A 95 26.97 -16.94 8.58
N GLY A 96 27.99 -16.66 7.78
CA GLY A 96 27.88 -16.64 6.32
C GLY A 96 27.59 -18.01 5.71
N ALA A 97 28.18 -19.08 6.24
CA ALA A 97 27.95 -20.45 5.78
C ALA A 97 26.48 -20.88 5.99
N LEU A 98 25.84 -20.43 7.07
CA LEU A 98 24.41 -20.68 7.33
C LEU A 98 23.48 -20.03 6.29
N PHE A 99 23.96 -19.06 5.52
CA PHE A 99 23.21 -18.40 4.45
C PHE A 99 23.39 -19.06 3.08
N LEU A 100 24.39 -19.95 2.91
CA LEU A 100 24.67 -20.60 1.62
C LEU A 100 23.45 -21.29 0.97
N PRO A 101 22.54 -21.96 1.71
CA PRO A 101 21.34 -22.55 1.10
C PRO A 101 20.44 -21.55 0.37
N TRP A 102 20.49 -20.27 0.73
CA TRP A 102 19.65 -19.21 0.16
C TRP A 102 20.40 -18.30 -0.83
N ALA A 103 21.72 -18.43 -0.94
CA ALA A 103 22.55 -17.54 -1.76
C ALA A 103 22.14 -17.55 -3.25
N GLY A 104 21.76 -18.72 -3.79
CA GLY A 104 21.32 -18.85 -5.18
C GLY A 104 20.04 -18.06 -5.48
N VAL A 105 19.07 -18.07 -4.56
CA VAL A 105 17.81 -17.32 -4.69
C VAL A 105 18.10 -15.82 -4.71
N VAL A 106 18.96 -15.33 -3.81
CA VAL A 106 19.32 -13.91 -3.77
C VAL A 106 20.09 -13.47 -5.02
N LEU A 107 20.95 -14.31 -5.58
CA LEU A 107 21.64 -13.98 -6.82
C LEU A 107 20.67 -13.91 -8.01
N ALA A 108 19.67 -14.78 -8.06
CA ALA A 108 18.61 -14.72 -9.05
C ALA A 108 17.76 -13.43 -8.89
N ASP A 109 17.29 -13.16 -7.67
CA ASP A 109 16.50 -11.95 -7.37
C ASP A 109 17.27 -10.65 -7.68
N VAL A 110 18.59 -10.62 -7.42
CA VAL A 110 19.45 -9.48 -7.78
C VAL A 110 19.61 -9.38 -9.30
N GLY A 111 19.72 -10.50 -10.01
CA GLY A 111 19.74 -10.53 -11.48
C GLY A 111 18.47 -9.93 -12.08
N ASP A 112 17.31 -10.37 -11.59
CA ASP A 112 16.01 -9.86 -12.02
C ASP A 112 15.87 -8.37 -11.69
N ALA A 113 16.26 -7.97 -10.48
CA ALA A 113 16.25 -6.57 -10.06
C ALA A 113 17.11 -5.64 -10.92
N VAL A 114 18.25 -6.15 -11.40
CA VAL A 114 19.17 -5.40 -12.27
C VAL A 114 18.67 -5.36 -13.71
N GLY A 115 17.87 -6.33 -14.15
CA GLY A 115 17.26 -6.34 -15.49
C GLY A 115 15.97 -5.51 -15.61
N ASP A 116 15.37 -5.13 -14.49
CA ASP A 116 14.07 -4.44 -14.45
C ASP A 116 14.22 -2.92 -14.68
N GLU A 117 13.93 -2.48 -15.90
CA GLU A 117 13.99 -1.06 -16.31
C GLU A 117 13.05 -0.17 -15.49
N ASN A 118 11.86 -0.66 -15.12
CA ASN A 118 10.88 0.11 -14.33
C ASN A 118 11.45 0.36 -12.93
N ARG A 119 12.05 -0.67 -12.32
CA ARG A 119 12.70 -0.54 -11.03
C ARG A 119 13.89 0.42 -11.07
N GLN A 120 14.69 0.37 -12.13
CA GLN A 120 15.81 1.29 -12.33
C GLN A 120 15.35 2.75 -12.48
N ALA A 121 14.25 2.99 -13.20
CA ALA A 121 13.67 4.32 -13.37
C ALA A 121 13.18 4.93 -12.04
N MET A 122 12.80 4.07 -11.08
CA MET A 122 12.42 4.48 -9.73
C MET A 122 13.60 4.58 -8.75
N ALA A 123 14.83 4.29 -9.15
CA ALA A 123 15.96 4.35 -8.25
C ALA A 123 16.24 5.79 -7.80
N LEU A 124 16.46 5.98 -6.50
CA LEU A 124 16.93 7.24 -5.95
C LEU A 124 18.27 7.61 -6.57
N THR A 125 18.44 8.84 -7.02
CA THR A 125 19.77 9.37 -7.30
C THR A 125 20.60 9.45 -6.01
N THR A 126 21.92 9.59 -6.14
CA THR A 126 22.80 9.77 -4.98
C THR A 126 22.36 10.96 -4.11
N TRP A 127 21.95 12.06 -4.73
CA TRP A 127 21.51 13.26 -4.01
C TRP A 127 20.17 13.04 -3.31
N GLU A 128 19.19 12.42 -3.98
CA GLU A 128 17.89 12.13 -3.37
C GLU A 128 18.04 11.16 -2.20
N ALA A 129 18.85 10.10 -2.32
CA ALA A 129 19.13 9.18 -1.22
C ALA A 129 19.74 9.89 0.00
N LEU A 130 20.67 10.83 -0.21
CA LEU A 130 21.25 11.64 0.87
C LEU A 130 20.24 12.60 1.49
N ARG A 131 19.46 13.28 0.65
CA ARG A 131 18.42 14.23 1.08
C ARG A 131 17.34 13.51 1.89
N GLU A 132 16.82 12.39 1.40
CA GLU A 132 15.79 11.61 2.08
C GLU A 132 16.30 10.98 3.36
N LEU A 133 17.52 10.43 3.37
CA LEU A 133 18.12 9.92 4.60
C LEU A 133 18.22 11.01 5.65
N ALA A 134 18.71 12.21 5.27
CA ALA A 134 18.81 13.34 6.18
C ALA A 134 17.42 13.81 6.66
N TYR A 135 16.47 13.98 5.74
CA TYR A 135 15.11 14.40 6.04
C TYR A 135 14.39 13.42 6.99
N THR A 136 14.39 12.14 6.64
CA THR A 136 13.65 11.10 7.39
C THR A 136 14.28 10.78 8.73
N PHE A 137 15.61 10.71 8.83
CA PHE A 137 16.28 10.55 10.12
C PHE A 137 16.05 11.76 11.02
N SER A 138 16.04 12.97 10.46
CA SER A 138 15.90 14.22 11.22
C SER A 138 14.46 14.62 11.58
N ASN A 139 13.47 13.78 11.26
CA ASN A 139 12.05 14.10 11.42
C ASN A 139 11.72 15.45 10.75
N GLY A 140 12.20 15.66 9.51
CA GLY A 140 11.99 16.88 8.74
C GLY A 140 12.97 18.03 9.05
N SER A 141 13.72 17.96 10.16
CA SER A 141 14.58 19.05 10.62
C SER A 141 16.07 18.86 10.26
N ILE A 142 16.39 18.92 8.97
CA ILE A 142 17.76 18.68 8.45
C ILE A 142 18.78 19.62 9.11
N ALA A 143 18.45 20.91 9.27
CA ALA A 143 19.34 21.89 9.90
C ALA A 143 19.68 21.52 11.35
N PHE A 144 18.70 21.04 12.10
CA PHE A 144 18.90 20.61 13.49
C PHE A 144 19.77 19.36 13.57
N ALA A 145 19.54 18.37 12.72
CA ALA A 145 20.40 17.20 12.61
C ALA A 145 21.83 17.58 12.20
N GLY A 146 21.99 18.52 11.27
CA GLY A 146 23.30 19.06 10.86
C GLY A 146 24.06 19.68 12.03
N LEU A 147 23.39 20.51 12.85
CA LEU A 147 23.98 21.09 14.05
C LEU A 147 24.48 20.01 15.02
N ILE A 148 23.66 19.01 15.34
CA ILE A 148 24.07 17.89 16.20
C ILE A 148 25.22 17.09 15.58
N GLY A 149 25.21 16.91 14.26
CA GLY A 149 26.26 16.26 13.49
C GLY A 149 27.62 16.95 13.63
N VAL A 150 27.66 18.28 13.65
CA VAL A 150 28.89 19.06 13.90
C VAL A 150 29.47 18.73 15.28
N PHE A 151 28.63 18.69 16.33
CA PHE A 151 29.10 18.30 17.67
C PHE A 151 29.53 16.83 17.74
N ALA A 152 28.92 15.94 16.94
CA ALA A 152 29.30 14.54 16.86
C ALA A 152 30.72 14.32 16.29
N LEU A 153 31.29 15.29 15.57
CA LEU A 153 32.68 15.27 15.13
C LEU A 153 33.66 15.20 16.32
N GLY A 154 33.29 15.74 17.48
CA GLY A 154 34.08 15.59 18.72
C GLY A 154 34.30 14.13 19.12
N GLY A 155 33.40 13.23 18.71
CA GLY A 155 33.51 11.78 18.92
C GLY A 155 34.69 11.12 18.20
N LEU A 156 35.21 11.73 17.12
CA LEU A 156 36.37 11.23 16.36
C LEU A 156 37.64 11.14 17.22
N ARG A 157 37.70 11.84 18.35
CA ARG A 157 38.81 11.74 19.31
C ARG A 157 38.84 10.40 20.05
N THR A 158 37.74 9.67 20.08
CA THR A 158 37.62 8.38 20.79
C THR A 158 37.66 7.22 19.81
N ARG A 159 38.15 6.05 20.25
CA ARG A 159 38.15 4.84 19.41
C ARG A 159 36.72 4.38 19.06
N ALA A 160 35.80 4.44 20.02
CA ALA A 160 34.40 4.07 19.81
C ALA A 160 33.72 5.03 18.83
N GLY A 161 33.92 6.35 18.98
CA GLY A 161 33.36 7.33 18.06
C GLY A 161 33.88 7.17 16.63
N ARG A 162 35.19 6.91 16.43
CA ARG A 162 35.75 6.59 15.10
C ARG A 162 35.12 5.34 14.49
N PHE A 163 34.86 4.31 15.30
CA PHE A 163 34.18 3.11 14.84
C PHE A 163 32.75 3.39 14.37
N VAL A 164 31.98 4.17 15.13
CA VAL A 164 30.61 4.57 14.73
C VAL A 164 30.63 5.42 13.45
N TRP A 165 31.56 6.38 13.35
CA TRP A 165 31.72 7.19 12.13
C TRP A 165 32.07 6.36 10.91
N LEU A 166 33.02 5.42 11.04
CA LEU A 166 33.35 4.49 9.97
C LEU A 166 32.14 3.65 9.57
N TRP A 167 31.33 3.23 10.54
CA TRP A 167 30.12 2.46 10.27
C TRP A 167 29.10 3.29 9.47
N VAL A 168 28.75 4.50 9.90
CA VAL A 168 27.83 5.37 9.15
C VAL A 168 28.36 5.69 7.75
N ILE A 169 29.58 6.22 7.66
CA ILE A 169 30.15 6.68 6.38
C ILE A 169 30.38 5.50 5.46
N GLY A 170 30.93 4.39 5.97
CA GLY A 170 31.22 3.20 5.17
C GLY A 170 29.96 2.55 4.63
N ALA A 171 28.92 2.39 5.46
CA ALA A 171 27.68 1.75 5.02
C ALA A 171 26.90 2.66 4.06
N LEU A 172 26.89 3.97 4.29
CA LEU A 172 26.28 4.93 3.37
C LEU A 172 27.04 4.99 2.04
N ALA A 173 28.37 5.11 2.05
CA ALA A 173 29.19 5.13 0.84
C ALA A 173 29.02 3.85 0.02
N LEU A 174 28.98 2.69 0.68
CA LEU A 174 28.75 1.42 0.01
C LEU A 174 27.33 1.31 -0.54
N ALA A 175 26.30 1.78 0.19
CA ALA A 175 24.94 1.81 -0.30
C ALA A 175 24.80 2.69 -1.55
N LEU A 176 25.42 3.87 -1.55
CA LEU A 176 25.42 4.79 -2.69
C LEU A 176 26.21 4.23 -3.86
N LEU A 177 27.34 3.56 -3.62
CA LEU A 177 28.12 2.88 -4.66
C LEU A 177 27.31 1.75 -5.30
N VAL A 178 26.73 0.85 -4.48
CA VAL A 178 25.89 -0.25 -4.97
C VAL A 178 24.70 0.30 -5.73
N ASN A 179 24.08 1.38 -5.26
CA ASN A 179 22.99 2.01 -5.99
C ASN A 179 23.44 2.66 -7.30
N GLY A 180 24.61 3.31 -7.34
CA GLY A 180 25.15 3.85 -8.59
C GLY A 180 25.46 2.77 -9.63
N LEU A 181 25.71 1.54 -9.20
CA LEU A 181 26.01 0.40 -10.08
C LEU A 181 24.76 -0.41 -10.45
N LEU A 182 23.82 -0.60 -9.52
CA LEU A 182 22.70 -1.52 -9.66
C LEU A 182 21.33 -0.83 -9.67
N GLN A 183 21.26 0.47 -9.36
CA GLN A 183 20.02 1.25 -9.26
C GLN A 183 18.95 0.56 -8.38
N ALA A 184 19.38 -0.12 -7.32
CA ALA A 184 18.52 -0.95 -6.50
C ALA A 184 17.84 -0.19 -5.33
N LEU A 185 18.22 1.06 -5.08
CA LEU A 185 17.74 1.87 -3.96
C LEU A 185 16.52 2.69 -4.38
N ILE A 186 15.35 2.06 -4.46
CA ILE A 186 14.10 2.74 -4.84
C ILE A 186 13.44 3.55 -3.71
N HIS A 187 13.86 3.33 -2.46
CA HIS A 187 13.28 4.00 -1.29
C HIS A 187 14.26 4.03 -0.12
N VAL A 188 14.24 5.10 0.69
CA VAL A 188 15.16 5.30 1.83
C VAL A 188 15.08 4.19 2.91
N ARG A 189 13.97 3.45 2.98
CA ARG A 189 13.79 2.32 3.93
C ARG A 189 14.86 1.24 3.83
N TYR A 190 15.50 1.07 2.67
CA TYR A 190 16.61 0.10 2.54
C TYR A 190 17.85 0.54 3.32
N LEU A 191 17.91 1.81 3.73
CA LEU A 191 18.93 2.38 4.59
C LEU A 191 18.55 2.33 6.08
N LEU A 192 17.46 1.65 6.49
CA LEU A 192 17.08 1.53 7.90
C LEU A 192 18.16 0.88 8.78
N GLY A 193 19.09 0.12 8.21
CA GLY A 193 20.30 -0.33 8.94
C GLY A 193 21.23 0.79 9.39
N LEU A 194 21.12 2.00 8.82
CA LEU A 194 21.84 3.19 9.24
C LEU A 194 21.18 3.89 10.44
N TRP A 195 19.93 3.57 10.81
CA TRP A 195 19.26 4.23 11.95
C TRP A 195 20.00 4.02 13.28
N PRO A 196 20.41 2.79 13.65
CA PRO A 196 21.16 2.56 14.87
C PRO A 196 22.47 3.37 14.95
N PRO A 197 23.37 3.37 13.96
CA PRO A 197 24.60 4.14 14.05
C PRO A 197 24.38 5.65 13.93
N LEU A 198 23.38 6.12 13.17
CA LEU A 198 23.00 7.53 13.16
C LEU A 198 22.47 7.98 14.53
N ALA A 199 21.65 7.15 15.20
CA ALA A 199 21.18 7.41 16.56
C ALA A 199 22.34 7.45 17.59
N LEU A 200 23.38 6.62 17.41
CA LEU A 200 24.60 6.69 18.21
C LEU A 200 25.37 7.99 17.96
N LEU A 201 25.54 8.42 16.71
CA LEU A 201 26.17 9.70 16.38
C LEU A 201 25.38 10.87 16.96
N PHE A 202 24.04 10.83 16.88
CA PHE A 202 23.18 11.81 17.50
C PHE A 202 23.43 11.89 19.02
N GLY A 203 23.45 10.74 19.70
CA GLY A 203 23.74 10.68 21.14
C GLY A 203 25.13 11.21 21.50
N ILE A 204 26.15 10.92 20.68
CA ILE A 204 27.50 11.48 20.83
C ILE A 204 27.47 13.01 20.67
N GLY A 205 26.79 13.52 19.65
CA GLY A 205 26.66 14.96 19.40
C GLY A 205 25.99 15.70 20.56
N VAL A 206 24.88 15.17 21.07
CA VAL A 206 24.17 15.72 22.23
C VAL A 206 25.05 15.71 23.48
N ALA A 207 25.79 14.63 23.73
CA ALA A 207 26.72 14.54 24.85
C ALA A 207 27.88 15.55 24.74
N GLN A 208 28.47 15.71 23.54
CA GLN A 208 29.53 16.69 23.30
C GLN A 208 29.04 18.13 23.46
N LEU A 209 27.82 18.43 22.98
CA LEU A 209 27.20 19.73 23.15
C LEU A 209 27.04 20.09 24.63
N GLY A 210 26.50 19.16 25.43
CA GLY A 210 26.38 19.34 26.88
C GLY A 210 27.74 19.55 27.57
N ASN A 211 28.78 18.83 27.14
CA ASN A 211 30.13 19.00 27.69
C ASN A 211 30.75 20.36 27.34
N THR A 212 30.54 20.86 26.12
CA THR A 212 31.06 22.17 25.67
C THR A 212 30.45 23.30 26.50
N PHE A 213 29.12 23.31 26.65
CA PHE A 213 28.44 24.28 27.51
C PHE A 213 28.84 24.15 28.98
N ASN A 214 29.22 22.95 29.43
CA ASN A 214 29.65 22.76 30.81
C ASN A 214 31.09 23.22 31.09
N ARG A 215 31.99 23.17 30.11
CA ARG A 215 33.43 23.45 30.27
C ARG A 215 33.77 24.94 30.39
N GLN A 216 32.95 25.81 29.82
CA GLN A 216 33.25 27.24 29.70
C GLN A 216 33.14 28.02 31.02
N ASP A 217 32.62 27.40 32.08
CA ASP A 217 32.21 28.11 33.31
C ASP A 217 33.08 27.82 34.54
N THR A 218 34.11 26.96 34.43
CA THR A 218 35.04 26.69 35.54
C THR A 218 36.09 27.77 35.76
N GLU A 219 36.28 28.72 34.81
CA GLU A 219 37.24 29.82 34.99
C GLU A 219 36.59 31.14 35.44
N ASP A 220 35.34 31.43 35.07
CA ASP A 220 34.64 32.69 35.43
C ASP A 220 33.72 32.56 36.66
N THR A 221 33.92 31.54 37.49
CA THR A 221 32.92 31.12 38.48
C THR A 221 32.75 32.07 39.67
N LYS A 222 33.54 33.15 39.82
CA LYS A 222 33.50 33.97 41.06
C LYS A 222 32.64 35.24 41.07
N LYS A 223 32.07 35.74 39.96
CA LYS A 223 31.51 37.13 39.97
C LYS A 223 30.03 37.41 39.65
N ASN A 224 29.22 36.48 39.13
CA ASN A 224 27.86 36.83 38.65
C ASN A 224 26.68 36.22 39.44
N LEU A 225 25.74 37.09 39.86
CA LEU A 225 24.53 36.82 40.65
C LEU A 225 23.40 36.08 39.87
N LEU A 226 23.44 36.04 38.53
CA LEU A 226 22.44 35.34 37.68
C LEU A 226 22.63 33.81 37.60
N LYS A 227 23.60 33.26 38.34
CA LYS A 227 24.02 31.85 38.26
C LYS A 227 23.01 30.77 38.65
N PRO A 228 22.14 30.92 39.66
CA PRO A 228 21.22 29.84 40.01
C PRO A 228 20.23 29.56 38.88
N PHE A 229 19.81 30.61 38.16
CA PHE A 229 18.89 30.46 37.01
C PHE A 229 19.58 29.78 35.80
N LEU A 230 20.82 30.18 35.47
CA LEU A 230 21.58 29.56 34.37
C LEU A 230 22.03 28.12 34.69
N ALA A 231 22.27 27.80 35.97
CA ALA A 231 22.61 26.43 36.38
C ALA A 231 21.44 25.44 36.21
N THR A 232 20.19 25.88 36.39
CA THR A 232 19.01 25.04 36.12
C THR A 232 18.86 24.72 34.63
N TRP A 233 19.15 25.68 33.75
CA TRP A 233 19.11 25.47 32.30
C TRP A 233 20.24 24.57 31.77
N ARG A 234 21.38 24.46 32.48
CA ARG A 234 22.54 23.64 32.05
C ARG A 234 22.30 22.14 32.01
N PHE A 235 21.55 21.60 32.98
CA PHE A 235 21.17 20.18 32.94
C PHE A 235 20.09 19.88 31.90
N ASN A 236 19.43 20.93 31.39
CA ASN A 236 18.27 20.79 30.53
C ASN A 236 18.60 20.86 29.03
N ILE A 237 19.78 21.29 28.57
CA ILE A 237 20.06 21.38 27.12
C ILE A 237 19.98 20.00 26.42
N PRO A 238 20.68 18.93 26.86
CA PRO A 238 20.52 17.62 26.27
C PRO A 238 19.08 17.12 26.33
N PHE A 239 18.39 17.35 27.44
CA PHE A 239 17.00 16.96 27.62
C PHE A 239 16.07 17.70 26.66
N LEU A 240 16.24 19.01 26.50
CA LEU A 240 15.47 19.87 25.60
C LEU A 240 15.67 19.42 24.15
N ILE A 241 16.89 19.11 23.74
CA ILE A 241 17.18 18.58 22.40
C ILE A 241 16.49 17.25 22.16
N LEU A 242 16.56 16.34 23.14
CA LEU A 242 15.88 15.05 23.07
C LEU A 242 14.36 15.21 23.05
N ALA A 243 13.81 16.16 23.82
CA ALA A 243 12.39 16.46 23.86
C ALA A 243 11.91 17.06 22.53
N ILE A 244 12.64 18.04 21.96
CA ILE A 244 12.34 18.61 20.64
C ILE A 244 12.39 17.51 19.58
N TRP A 245 13.43 16.67 19.58
CA TRP A 245 13.54 15.54 18.65
C TRP A 245 12.36 14.56 18.78
N ALA A 246 11.96 14.25 20.01
CA ALA A 246 10.85 13.36 20.28
C ALA A 246 9.51 13.94 19.82
N VAL A 247 9.24 15.21 20.12
CA VAL A 247 8.01 15.91 19.71
C VAL A 247 7.90 15.98 18.19
N MET A 248 8.98 16.33 17.48
CA MET A 248 8.97 16.35 16.01
C MET A 248 8.71 14.97 15.43
N GLY A 249 9.36 13.93 15.97
CA GLY A 249 9.18 12.57 15.50
C GLY A 249 7.80 11.98 15.76
N ILE A 250 7.25 12.22 16.95
CA ILE A 250 5.87 11.82 17.29
C ILE A 250 4.89 12.60 16.41
N GLY A 251 5.07 13.91 16.25
CA GLY A 251 4.22 14.74 15.38
C GLY A 251 4.17 14.21 13.95
N HIS A 252 5.33 13.99 13.33
CA HIS A 252 5.40 13.44 11.97
C HIS A 252 4.96 11.99 11.86
N SER A 253 4.96 11.19 12.94
CA SER A 253 4.40 9.83 12.90
C SER A 253 2.87 9.79 12.78
N PHE A 254 2.20 10.92 13.07
CA PHE A 254 0.76 11.07 12.87
C PHE A 254 0.39 11.79 11.55
N ASP A 255 1.38 12.21 10.77
CA ASP A 255 1.18 12.89 9.49
C ASP A 255 1.51 11.93 8.34
N PRO A 256 0.50 11.37 7.63
CA PRO A 256 0.72 10.43 6.55
C PRO A 256 1.57 11.02 5.41
N SER A 257 1.52 12.33 5.19
CA SER A 257 2.29 12.99 4.12
C SER A 257 3.80 12.83 4.32
N PHE A 258 4.27 12.75 5.57
CA PHE A 258 5.70 12.59 5.88
C PHE A 258 6.33 11.35 5.23
N VAL A 259 5.58 10.24 5.16
CA VAL A 259 6.03 9.00 4.52
C VAL A 259 5.54 8.91 3.08
N ASN A 260 4.30 9.33 2.80
CA ASN A 260 3.71 9.22 1.47
C ASN A 260 4.38 10.12 0.41
N ASP A 261 5.00 11.22 0.82
CA ASP A 261 5.70 12.14 -0.09
C ASP A 261 7.16 11.71 -0.37
N LEU A 262 7.64 10.62 0.25
CA LEU A 262 8.97 10.09 -0.03
C LEU A 262 9.00 9.42 -1.40
N HIS A 263 10.15 9.52 -2.08
CA HIS A 263 10.33 8.89 -3.38
C HIS A 263 10.23 7.37 -3.27
N GLY A 264 9.39 6.79 -4.12
CA GLY A 264 9.10 5.35 -4.10
C GLY A 264 8.35 4.89 -2.84
N ALA A 265 7.71 5.82 -2.11
CA ALA A 265 6.81 5.49 -1.02
C ALA A 265 5.71 4.57 -1.57
N ARG A 266 5.47 3.46 -0.87
CA ARG A 266 4.36 2.58 -1.22
C ARG A 266 3.10 3.16 -0.64
N ARG A 267 2.07 3.27 -1.46
CA ARG A 267 0.74 3.59 -0.94
C ARG A 267 0.23 2.36 -0.21
N ARG A 268 -0.32 2.60 0.98
CA ARG A 268 -0.95 1.53 1.74
C ARG A 268 -2.28 1.25 1.09
N ILE A 269 -2.46 0.04 0.58
CA ILE A 269 -3.77 -0.42 0.15
C ILE A 269 -4.72 -0.29 1.35
N PRO A 270 -5.87 0.40 1.21
CA PRO A 270 -6.82 0.58 2.29
C PRO A 270 -7.51 -0.75 2.57
N TRP A 271 -6.88 -1.60 3.41
CA TRP A 271 -7.33 -2.98 3.62
C TRP A 271 -8.80 -3.13 4.03
N PRO A 272 -9.39 -2.29 4.91
CA PRO A 272 -10.80 -2.40 5.25
C PRO A 272 -11.73 -2.21 4.04
N GLU A 273 -11.40 -1.29 3.15
CA GLU A 273 -12.15 -1.02 1.92
C GLU A 273 -11.88 -2.10 0.87
N LEU A 274 -10.63 -2.58 0.73
CA LEU A 274 -10.34 -3.70 -0.15
C LEU A 274 -11.09 -4.96 0.30
N SER A 275 -11.16 -5.25 1.61
CA SER A 275 -11.95 -6.39 2.09
C SER A 275 -13.42 -6.22 1.74
N GLN A 276 -13.97 -4.99 1.81
CA GLN A 276 -15.33 -4.74 1.35
C GLN A 276 -15.49 -4.97 -0.16
N VAL A 277 -14.50 -4.58 -1.00
CA VAL A 277 -14.50 -4.95 -2.43
C VAL A 277 -14.57 -6.47 -2.58
N LEU A 278 -13.67 -7.19 -1.91
CA LEU A 278 -13.57 -8.64 -2.06
C LEU A 278 -14.82 -9.36 -1.56
N ASP A 279 -15.39 -8.93 -0.44
CA ASP A 279 -16.65 -9.48 0.10
C ASP A 279 -17.82 -9.19 -0.86
N THR A 280 -17.86 -7.98 -1.43
CA THR A 280 -18.87 -7.59 -2.42
C THR A 280 -18.76 -8.47 -3.67
N VAL A 281 -17.57 -8.55 -4.28
CA VAL A 281 -17.38 -9.36 -5.50
C VAL A 281 -17.55 -10.85 -5.21
N SER A 282 -17.10 -11.36 -4.06
CA SER A 282 -17.27 -12.77 -3.72
C SER A 282 -18.72 -13.15 -3.50
N SER A 283 -19.55 -12.23 -2.97
CA SER A 283 -20.97 -12.50 -2.72
C SER A 283 -21.88 -12.18 -3.91
N GLU A 284 -21.47 -11.29 -4.81
CA GLU A 284 -22.29 -10.79 -5.92
C GLU A 284 -21.79 -11.17 -7.31
N GLY A 285 -20.49 -11.42 -7.44
CA GLY A 285 -19.85 -11.74 -8.70
C GLY A 285 -20.02 -13.21 -9.07
N HIS A 286 -20.09 -13.46 -10.37
CA HIS A 286 -20.02 -14.80 -10.93
C HIS A 286 -18.58 -15.17 -11.26
N ALA A 287 -18.27 -16.47 -11.39
CA ALA A 287 -16.91 -16.93 -11.69
C ALA A 287 -16.38 -16.40 -13.05
N ASP A 288 -17.28 -16.11 -13.99
CA ASP A 288 -16.93 -15.59 -15.32
C ASP A 288 -16.69 -14.07 -15.34
N ASP A 289 -17.00 -13.37 -14.24
CA ASP A 289 -16.75 -11.94 -14.10
C ASP A 289 -15.25 -11.64 -14.00
N VAL A 290 -14.92 -10.36 -14.17
CA VAL A 290 -13.55 -9.87 -14.01
C VAL A 290 -13.48 -8.74 -13.02
N VAL A 291 -12.37 -8.68 -12.26
CA VAL A 291 -12.09 -7.59 -11.33
C VAL A 291 -10.82 -6.87 -11.72
N VAL A 292 -10.91 -5.56 -11.86
CA VAL A 292 -9.79 -4.72 -12.27
C VAL A 292 -9.50 -3.70 -11.19
N PHE A 293 -8.23 -3.57 -10.82
CA PHE A 293 -7.78 -2.71 -9.74
C PHE A 293 -6.94 -1.56 -10.29
N HIS A 294 -7.28 -0.33 -9.92
CA HIS A 294 -6.43 0.84 -10.05
C HIS A 294 -5.97 1.27 -8.65
N VAL A 295 -4.82 0.74 -8.21
CA VAL A 295 -4.29 0.95 -6.85
C VAL A 295 -2.84 1.44 -6.80
N GLU A 296 -2.15 1.54 -7.93
CA GLU A 296 -0.78 2.04 -7.98
C GLU A 296 -0.55 2.93 -9.21
N ALA A 297 0.55 3.68 -9.19
CA ALA A 297 1.00 4.44 -10.35
C ALA A 297 1.57 3.52 -11.45
N PRO A 298 1.64 3.97 -12.71
CA PRO A 298 2.20 3.18 -13.81
C PRO A 298 3.66 2.81 -13.55
N GLY A 299 4.03 1.56 -13.80
CA GLY A 299 5.36 1.02 -13.55
C GLY A 299 5.60 0.65 -12.08
N GLN A 300 4.60 0.81 -11.22
CA GLN A 300 4.64 0.47 -9.79
C GLN A 300 3.71 -0.69 -9.41
N GLU A 301 3.01 -1.28 -10.38
CA GLU A 301 2.08 -2.41 -10.19
C GLU A 301 2.72 -3.59 -9.45
N TRP A 302 4.01 -3.83 -9.68
CA TRP A 302 4.78 -4.89 -9.02
C TRP A 302 4.91 -4.70 -7.50
N LEU A 303 4.69 -3.48 -6.97
CA LEU A 303 4.75 -3.18 -5.54
C LEU A 303 3.58 -3.79 -4.76
N THR A 304 2.43 -3.95 -5.43
CA THR A 304 1.16 -4.43 -4.87
C THR A 304 0.70 -5.75 -5.45
N GLU A 305 1.17 -6.14 -6.64
CA GLU A 305 0.75 -7.35 -7.35
C GLU A 305 0.78 -8.60 -6.45
N ARG A 306 1.89 -8.86 -5.76
CA ARG A 306 2.01 -10.02 -4.86
C ARG A 306 1.08 -9.93 -3.65
N SER A 307 0.81 -8.72 -3.17
CA SER A 307 -0.13 -8.51 -2.06
C SER A 307 -1.56 -8.73 -2.53
N LEU A 308 -1.96 -8.15 -3.67
CA LEU A 308 -3.27 -8.39 -4.26
C LEU A 308 -3.47 -9.88 -4.54
N ALA A 309 -2.51 -10.56 -5.18
CA ALA A 309 -2.57 -11.99 -5.45
C ALA A 309 -2.75 -12.83 -4.17
N TYR A 310 -2.11 -12.44 -3.06
CA TYR A 310 -2.30 -13.11 -1.77
C TYR A 310 -3.73 -12.96 -1.24
N TYR A 311 -4.30 -11.74 -1.29
CA TYR A 311 -5.65 -11.49 -0.80
C TYR A 311 -6.76 -11.94 -1.76
N MET A 312 -6.45 -12.08 -3.04
CA MET A 312 -7.37 -12.56 -4.08
C MET A 312 -7.31 -14.07 -4.29
N HIS A 313 -6.54 -14.79 -3.47
CA HIS A 313 -6.39 -16.24 -3.60
C HIS A 313 -7.73 -16.99 -3.62
N ASP A 314 -8.71 -16.53 -2.84
CA ASP A 314 -10.02 -17.16 -2.72
C ASP A 314 -11.06 -16.58 -3.71
N LEU A 315 -10.68 -15.59 -4.52
CA LEU A 315 -11.55 -14.97 -5.50
C LEU A 315 -11.60 -15.85 -6.76
N SER A 316 -12.78 -16.36 -7.11
CA SER A 316 -12.95 -17.19 -8.32
C SER A 316 -12.81 -16.42 -9.63
N GLN A 317 -13.01 -15.10 -9.58
CA GLN A 317 -12.98 -14.20 -10.72
C GLN A 317 -11.55 -13.98 -11.22
N ARG A 318 -11.44 -13.79 -12.54
CA ARG A 318 -10.17 -13.31 -13.13
C ARG A 318 -9.92 -11.90 -12.65
N HIS A 319 -8.68 -11.59 -12.29
CA HIS A 319 -8.35 -10.26 -11.79
C HIS A 319 -7.02 -9.74 -12.34
N THR A 320 -6.91 -8.42 -12.45
CA THR A 320 -5.67 -7.73 -12.86
C THR A 320 -5.61 -6.31 -12.32
N GLN A 321 -4.46 -5.67 -12.42
CA GLN A 321 -4.34 -4.22 -12.23
C GLN A 321 -4.44 -3.51 -13.58
N THR A 322 -5.02 -2.31 -13.62
CA THR A 322 -5.05 -1.49 -14.85
C THR A 322 -3.65 -1.28 -15.42
N GLU A 323 -2.66 -1.09 -14.55
CA GLU A 323 -1.25 -0.85 -14.89
C GLU A 323 -0.51 -2.11 -15.36
N ALA A 324 -1.03 -3.30 -15.04
CA ALA A 324 -0.42 -4.58 -15.45
C ALA A 324 -0.83 -4.99 -16.88
N ILE A 325 -1.81 -4.31 -17.49
CA ILE A 325 -2.20 -4.54 -18.88
C ILE A 325 -1.15 -3.89 -19.80
N ALA A 326 -0.48 -4.73 -20.60
CA ALA A 326 0.60 -4.29 -21.47
C ALA A 326 0.12 -3.38 -22.63
N GLY A 327 1.00 -2.48 -23.06
CA GLY A 327 0.79 -1.60 -24.22
C GLY A 327 0.48 -0.15 -23.84
N GLN A 328 0.33 0.68 -24.86
CA GLN A 328 -0.12 2.07 -24.74
C GLN A 328 -1.16 2.38 -25.82
N GLY A 329 -2.04 3.35 -25.59
CA GLY A 329 -3.07 3.74 -26.55
C GLY A 329 -3.89 2.54 -27.05
N ASP A 330 -3.93 2.33 -28.37
CA ASP A 330 -4.73 1.26 -28.98
C ASP A 330 -4.23 -0.15 -28.66
N ASP A 331 -2.94 -0.34 -28.39
CA ASP A 331 -2.42 -1.66 -27.98
C ASP A 331 -2.86 -2.00 -26.55
N TYR A 332 -2.88 -1.01 -25.65
CA TYR A 332 -3.45 -1.16 -24.31
C TYR A 332 -4.93 -1.51 -24.39
N VAL A 333 -5.70 -0.77 -25.18
CA VAL A 333 -7.13 -1.01 -25.35
C VAL A 333 -7.39 -2.42 -25.88
N ARG A 334 -6.62 -2.88 -26.86
CA ARG A 334 -6.75 -4.26 -27.36
C ARG A 334 -6.46 -5.30 -26.27
N GLY A 335 -5.44 -5.06 -25.44
CA GLY A 335 -5.12 -5.91 -24.29
C GLY A 335 -6.24 -5.93 -23.25
N ALA A 336 -6.78 -4.76 -22.90
CA ALA A 336 -7.90 -4.63 -21.98
C ALA A 336 -9.17 -5.31 -22.52
N GLN A 337 -9.49 -5.13 -23.80
CA GLN A 337 -10.60 -5.79 -24.48
C GLN A 337 -10.47 -7.32 -24.45
N ALA A 338 -9.28 -7.85 -24.72
CA ALA A 338 -9.02 -9.28 -24.63
C ALA A 338 -9.16 -9.80 -23.19
N PHE A 339 -8.74 -9.01 -22.18
CA PHE A 339 -8.88 -9.40 -20.78
C PHE A 339 -10.36 -9.45 -20.34
N ILE A 340 -11.14 -8.42 -20.66
CA ILE A 340 -12.58 -8.37 -20.33
C ILE A 340 -13.45 -9.18 -21.30
N GLN A 341 -12.85 -9.87 -22.27
CA GLN A 341 -13.60 -10.67 -23.22
C GLN A 341 -14.42 -11.74 -22.47
N ASP A 342 -15.66 -11.91 -22.91
CA ASP A 342 -16.64 -12.89 -22.41
C ASP A 342 -17.11 -12.69 -20.96
N ALA A 343 -16.69 -11.63 -20.27
CA ALA A 343 -17.14 -11.34 -18.91
C ALA A 343 -18.57 -10.74 -18.91
N PRO A 344 -19.52 -11.29 -18.14
CA PRO A 344 -20.83 -10.65 -17.99
C PRO A 344 -20.71 -9.30 -17.26
N PHE A 345 -19.87 -9.26 -16.22
CA PHE A 345 -19.59 -8.07 -15.43
C PHE A 345 -18.10 -7.76 -15.32
N VAL A 346 -17.78 -6.47 -15.28
CA VAL A 346 -16.46 -5.94 -14.93
C VAL A 346 -16.61 -5.10 -13.67
N TRP A 347 -15.88 -5.50 -12.62
CA TRP A 347 -15.80 -4.82 -11.34
C TRP A 347 -14.53 -3.96 -11.31
N LEU A 348 -14.66 -2.64 -11.34
CA LEU A 348 -13.52 -1.72 -11.38
C LEU A 348 -13.32 -1.06 -10.01
N ALA A 349 -12.31 -1.51 -9.27
CA ALA A 349 -11.93 -0.97 -7.97
C ALA A 349 -10.85 0.11 -8.13
N ILE A 350 -11.15 1.33 -7.72
CA ILE A 350 -10.32 2.52 -7.92
C ILE A 350 -9.95 3.11 -6.56
N MET A 351 -8.65 3.32 -6.32
CA MET A 351 -8.16 4.12 -5.21
C MET A 351 -8.07 5.59 -5.68
N PRO A 352 -8.94 6.52 -5.25
CA PRO A 352 -9.05 7.85 -5.86
C PRO A 352 -7.80 8.72 -5.66
N ASP A 353 -7.00 8.43 -4.63
CA ASP A 353 -5.77 9.14 -4.37
C ASP A 353 -4.62 8.65 -5.26
N ALA A 354 -4.68 7.43 -5.80
CA ALA A 354 -3.69 6.90 -6.74
C ALA A 354 -3.53 7.90 -7.91
N PRO A 355 -2.30 8.19 -8.35
CA PRO A 355 -2.11 9.20 -9.39
C PRO A 355 -2.91 8.81 -10.63
N THR A 356 -3.88 9.64 -11.01
CA THR A 356 -4.73 9.36 -12.18
C THR A 356 -3.85 9.18 -13.41
N THR A 357 -3.97 8.01 -14.05
CA THR A 357 -3.18 7.63 -15.22
C THR A 357 -4.06 7.69 -16.45
N TYR A 358 -3.43 7.64 -17.62
CA TYR A 358 -4.20 7.42 -18.85
C TYR A 358 -4.80 6.01 -18.88
N HIS A 359 -4.28 5.03 -18.12
CA HIS A 359 -4.77 3.65 -18.14
C HIS A 359 -6.20 3.50 -17.65
N VAL A 360 -6.64 4.24 -16.63
CA VAL A 360 -8.05 4.20 -16.21
C VAL A 360 -8.97 4.69 -17.34
N ALA A 361 -8.64 5.83 -17.96
CA ALA A 361 -9.40 6.38 -19.08
C ALA A 361 -9.35 5.47 -20.33
N GLU A 362 -8.21 4.83 -20.60
CA GLU A 362 -8.07 3.87 -21.70
C GLU A 362 -8.81 2.56 -21.39
N PHE A 363 -8.87 2.13 -20.13
CA PHE A 363 -9.66 0.97 -19.71
C PHE A 363 -11.16 1.25 -19.85
N GLU A 364 -11.62 2.45 -19.46
CA GLU A 364 -12.97 2.94 -19.72
C GLU A 364 -13.27 3.05 -21.24
N ARG A 365 -12.27 3.47 -22.04
CA ARG A 365 -12.37 3.43 -23.51
C ARG A 365 -12.54 2.00 -24.03
N ALA A 366 -11.80 1.03 -23.48
CA ALA A 366 -11.93 -0.38 -23.82
C ALA A 366 -13.31 -0.94 -23.47
N LEU A 367 -13.82 -0.61 -22.27
CA LEU A 367 -15.18 -0.93 -21.84
C LEU A 367 -16.23 -0.39 -22.82
N SER A 368 -16.13 0.90 -23.16
CA SER A 368 -17.05 1.55 -24.10
C SER A 368 -17.02 0.92 -25.50
N GLN A 369 -15.84 0.60 -26.03
CA GLN A 369 -15.70 -0.04 -27.33
C GLN A 369 -16.19 -1.50 -27.35
N SER A 370 -16.12 -2.18 -26.21
CA SER A 370 -16.68 -3.52 -26.00
C SER A 370 -18.15 -3.50 -25.57
N SER A 371 -18.86 -2.38 -25.77
CA SER A 371 -20.28 -2.22 -25.45
C SER A 371 -20.67 -2.39 -23.97
N TYR A 372 -19.72 -2.32 -23.04
CA TYR A 372 -20.04 -2.34 -21.62
C TYR A 372 -20.71 -1.02 -21.21
N ALA A 373 -21.78 -1.13 -20.43
CA ALA A 373 -22.44 0.02 -19.81
C ALA A 373 -22.01 0.15 -18.34
N ASN A 374 -21.76 1.38 -17.89
CA ASN A 374 -21.55 1.68 -16.48
C ASN A 374 -22.89 1.59 -15.74
N CYS A 375 -22.98 0.66 -14.77
CA CYS A 375 -24.14 0.40 -13.94
C CYS A 375 -24.16 1.22 -12.65
N GLY A 376 -23.19 2.09 -12.46
CA GLY A 376 -23.03 2.95 -11.30
C GLY A 376 -21.96 2.47 -10.33
N THR A 377 -21.90 3.18 -9.22
CA THR A 377 -20.98 2.91 -8.11
C THR A 377 -21.65 2.00 -7.10
N VAL A 378 -21.08 0.81 -6.89
CA VAL A 378 -21.58 -0.19 -5.93
C VAL A 378 -21.33 0.27 -4.51
N PHE A 379 -20.12 0.75 -4.24
CA PHE A 379 -19.82 1.48 -3.01
C PHE A 379 -18.71 2.51 -3.23
N THR A 380 -18.69 3.54 -2.39
CA THR A 380 -17.67 4.58 -2.41
C THR A 380 -17.31 5.02 -1.00
N THR A 381 -16.02 5.24 -0.82
CA THR A 381 -15.41 5.86 0.35
C THR A 381 -14.40 6.89 -0.14
N ASP A 382 -13.82 7.68 0.76
CA ASP A 382 -12.75 8.61 0.42
C ASP A 382 -11.46 7.92 -0.08
N ARG A 383 -11.32 6.61 0.17
CA ARG A 383 -10.10 5.84 -0.14
C ARG A 383 -10.27 4.81 -1.23
N MET A 384 -11.50 4.39 -1.53
CA MET A 384 -11.77 3.39 -2.55
C MET A 384 -13.20 3.53 -3.10
N ARG A 385 -13.33 3.29 -4.40
CA ARG A 385 -14.60 3.26 -5.12
C ARG A 385 -14.68 1.98 -5.93
N LEU A 386 -15.82 1.29 -5.89
CA LEU A 386 -16.10 0.13 -6.72
C LEU A 386 -17.18 0.49 -7.74
N GLU A 387 -16.84 0.42 -9.01
CA GLU A 387 -17.78 0.60 -10.12
C GLU A 387 -18.13 -0.75 -10.75
N LEU A 388 -19.38 -0.87 -11.21
CA LEU A 388 -19.86 -2.05 -11.90
C LEU A 388 -20.16 -1.70 -13.35
N TYR A 389 -19.65 -2.51 -14.27
CA TYR A 389 -19.97 -2.44 -15.68
C TYR A 389 -20.57 -3.78 -16.13
N ALA A 390 -21.57 -3.73 -17.00
CA ALA A 390 -22.21 -4.92 -17.55
C ALA A 390 -22.08 -4.96 -19.06
N HIS A 391 -21.85 -6.15 -19.62
CA HIS A 391 -21.96 -6.39 -21.06
C HIS A 391 -23.43 -6.66 -21.44
N PRO A 392 -23.89 -6.27 -22.65
CA PRO A 392 -25.20 -6.67 -23.15
C PRO A 392 -25.35 -8.20 -23.11
N PRO A 393 -26.40 -8.73 -22.50
CA PRO A 393 -26.63 -10.16 -22.53
C PRO A 393 -26.96 -10.62 -23.96
N GLY A 394 -26.76 -11.92 -24.23
CA GLY A 394 -27.19 -12.54 -25.48
C GLY A 394 -28.70 -12.35 -25.73
N SER A 395 -29.14 -12.51 -26.98
CA SER A 395 -30.54 -12.31 -27.36
C SER A 395 -31.53 -13.09 -26.51
N ASP A 396 -31.13 -14.26 -26.02
CA ASP A 396 -32.02 -15.21 -25.35
C ASP A 396 -32.09 -14.97 -23.82
N ALA A 397 -31.29 -14.03 -23.31
CA ALA A 397 -31.21 -13.71 -21.89
C ALA A 397 -32.00 -12.43 -21.49
N TYR A 398 -32.74 -11.85 -22.43
CA TYR A 398 -33.69 -10.77 -22.11
C TYR A 398 -34.96 -11.36 -21.50
N ALA A 399 -35.37 -10.83 -20.35
CA ALA A 399 -36.58 -11.25 -19.65
C ALA A 399 -37.85 -10.65 -20.26
N GLY A 400 -37.73 -9.52 -20.97
CA GLY A 400 -38.85 -8.87 -21.65
C GLY A 400 -38.45 -8.14 -22.92
N SER A 401 -39.34 -8.15 -23.90
CA SER A 401 -39.21 -7.43 -25.16
C SER A 401 -40.48 -6.63 -25.40
N PHE A 402 -40.36 -5.32 -25.54
CA PHE A 402 -41.43 -4.36 -25.81
C PHE A 402 -41.10 -3.62 -27.11
N ASP A 403 -42.03 -2.83 -27.64
CA ASP A 403 -41.81 -2.08 -28.88
C ASP A 403 -40.57 -1.17 -28.80
N GLY A 404 -39.46 -1.65 -29.36
CA GLY A 404 -38.16 -0.98 -29.31
C GLY A 404 -37.42 -1.00 -27.97
N ILE A 405 -37.89 -1.70 -26.94
CA ILE A 405 -37.26 -1.74 -25.60
C ILE A 405 -37.09 -3.18 -25.16
N ARG A 406 -35.86 -3.61 -24.86
CA ARG A 406 -35.60 -4.93 -24.27
C ARG A 406 -35.02 -4.79 -22.87
N MET A 407 -35.45 -5.66 -21.97
CA MET A 407 -35.06 -5.66 -20.56
C MET A 407 -34.48 -7.02 -20.17
N ALA A 408 -33.37 -7.02 -19.45
CA ALA A 408 -32.75 -8.20 -18.87
C ALA A 408 -32.57 -8.04 -17.36
N ASN A 409 -32.79 -9.11 -16.60
CA ASN A 409 -32.40 -9.14 -15.20
C ASN A 409 -30.92 -9.52 -15.11
N LEU A 410 -30.06 -8.61 -14.68
CA LEU A 410 -28.60 -8.81 -14.73
C LEU A 410 -28.09 -9.54 -13.47
N GLN A 411 -28.73 -9.34 -12.32
CA GLN A 411 -28.32 -9.97 -11.07
C GLN A 411 -29.49 -10.62 -10.35
N GLN A 412 -29.20 -11.55 -9.45
CA GLN A 412 -30.21 -12.11 -8.57
C GLN A 412 -30.79 -11.02 -7.65
N LEU A 413 -32.06 -11.17 -7.28
CA LEU A 413 -32.73 -10.28 -6.35
C LEU A 413 -32.04 -10.33 -4.99
N ARG A 414 -31.64 -9.17 -4.44
CA ARG A 414 -30.93 -9.09 -3.17
C ARG A 414 -31.67 -8.22 -2.18
N ILE A 415 -31.78 -8.70 -0.95
CA ILE A 415 -32.36 -7.93 0.15
C ILE A 415 -31.25 -7.56 1.12
N GLU A 416 -31.07 -6.27 1.36
CA GLU A 416 -30.10 -5.77 2.31
C GLU A 416 -30.70 -4.60 3.09
N ASN A 417 -30.61 -4.65 4.42
CA ASN A 417 -31.10 -3.58 5.29
C ASN A 417 -32.56 -3.16 5.00
N GLY A 418 -33.44 -4.14 4.70
CA GLY A 418 -34.84 -3.89 4.36
C GLY A 418 -35.05 -3.22 2.99
N ARG A 419 -34.09 -3.34 2.09
CA ARG A 419 -34.15 -2.79 0.73
C ARG A 419 -33.90 -3.92 -0.27
N LEU A 420 -34.74 -4.02 -1.29
CA LEU A 420 -34.56 -4.92 -2.42
C LEU A 420 -33.74 -4.20 -3.49
N ASN A 421 -32.52 -4.67 -3.74
CA ASN A 421 -31.66 -4.22 -4.82
C ASN A 421 -31.93 -5.06 -6.08
N VAL A 422 -32.19 -4.37 -7.20
CA VAL A 422 -32.44 -4.98 -8.51
C VAL A 422 -31.55 -4.28 -9.53
N LEU A 423 -30.80 -5.05 -10.32
CA LEU A 423 -30.01 -4.53 -11.43
C LEU A 423 -30.63 -4.96 -12.76
N LEU A 424 -31.20 -3.99 -13.49
CA LEU A 424 -31.81 -4.23 -14.79
C LEU A 424 -30.94 -3.69 -15.92
N GLY A 425 -30.76 -4.52 -16.96
CA GLY A 425 -30.12 -4.16 -18.21
C GLY A 425 -31.18 -3.78 -19.25
N TRP A 426 -30.92 -2.72 -20.01
CA TRP A 426 -31.83 -2.14 -20.98
C TRP A 426 -31.15 -2.03 -22.33
N ASN A 427 -31.81 -2.49 -23.39
CA ASN A 427 -31.41 -2.24 -24.76
C ASN A 427 -32.54 -1.51 -25.48
N VAL A 428 -32.35 -0.21 -25.71
CA VAL A 428 -33.38 0.69 -26.23
C VAL A 428 -33.04 1.09 -27.67
N SER A 429 -33.94 0.74 -28.58
CA SER A 429 -33.86 1.10 -29.99
C SER A 429 -33.90 2.61 -30.17
N ARG A 430 -33.20 3.12 -31.19
CA ARG A 430 -33.24 4.54 -31.56
C ARG A 430 -34.62 5.03 -32.01
N ASN A 431 -35.52 4.10 -32.33
CA ASN A 431 -36.89 4.41 -32.73
C ASN A 431 -37.86 4.47 -31.53
N ALA A 432 -37.43 4.04 -30.33
CA ALA A 432 -38.28 4.13 -29.15
C ALA A 432 -38.52 5.61 -28.80
N PRO A 433 -39.78 6.03 -28.56
CA PRO A 433 -40.10 7.39 -28.11
C PRO A 433 -39.28 7.81 -26.87
N LEU A 434 -38.48 8.87 -27.03
CA LEU A 434 -37.66 9.41 -25.95
C LEU A 434 -38.56 10.00 -24.85
N ASP A 435 -38.12 9.88 -23.59
CA ASP A 435 -38.75 10.49 -22.42
C ASP A 435 -40.28 10.22 -22.32
N THR A 436 -40.72 9.07 -22.85
CA THR A 436 -42.15 8.68 -22.95
C THR A 436 -42.51 7.54 -22.00
N TYR A 437 -41.57 6.63 -21.73
CA TYR A 437 -41.82 5.44 -20.93
C TYR A 437 -41.10 5.47 -19.57
N SER A 438 -41.78 4.91 -18.57
CA SER A 438 -41.25 4.59 -17.26
C SER A 438 -41.29 3.09 -17.02
N VAL A 439 -40.47 2.64 -16.07
CA VAL A 439 -40.41 1.28 -15.57
C VAL A 439 -41.03 1.27 -14.19
N GLY A 440 -41.98 0.37 -13.95
CA GLY A 440 -42.50 0.08 -12.62
C GLY A 440 -41.92 -1.23 -12.11
N LEU A 441 -41.12 -1.18 -11.04
CA LEU A 441 -40.67 -2.34 -10.29
C LEU A 441 -41.67 -2.63 -9.18
N HIS A 442 -42.48 -3.66 -9.37
CA HIS A 442 -43.55 -4.04 -8.47
C HIS A 442 -43.11 -5.22 -7.59
N VAL A 443 -43.24 -5.07 -6.28
CA VAL A 443 -43.17 -6.16 -5.30
C VAL A 443 -44.60 -6.56 -4.98
N LEU A 444 -44.95 -7.79 -5.34
CA LEU A 444 -46.27 -8.39 -5.15
C LEU A 444 -46.21 -9.39 -4.01
N ASN A 445 -47.21 -9.42 -3.14
CA ASN A 445 -47.34 -10.47 -2.12
C ASN A 445 -47.83 -11.80 -2.74
N ALA A 446 -47.99 -12.83 -1.89
CA ALA A 446 -48.50 -14.15 -2.31
C ALA A 446 -49.88 -14.10 -3.00
N ASP A 447 -50.74 -13.14 -2.65
CA ASP A 447 -52.06 -12.94 -3.28
C ASP A 447 -51.98 -12.17 -4.61
N GLY A 448 -50.78 -11.78 -5.06
CA GLY A 448 -50.57 -10.95 -6.25
C GLY A 448 -50.92 -9.48 -6.05
N THR A 449 -51.15 -9.04 -4.81
CA THR A 449 -51.42 -7.63 -4.48
C THR A 449 -50.11 -6.85 -4.40
N LEU A 450 -50.09 -5.65 -4.97
CA LEU A 450 -48.95 -4.75 -4.90
C LEU A 450 -48.65 -4.35 -3.44
N ALA A 451 -47.47 -4.71 -2.97
CA ALA A 451 -47.00 -4.47 -1.60
C ALA A 451 -46.03 -3.28 -1.54
N ALA A 452 -45.11 -3.17 -2.50
CA ALA A 452 -44.20 -2.04 -2.64
C ALA A 452 -43.86 -1.81 -4.11
N GLN A 453 -43.39 -0.61 -4.46
CA GLN A 453 -42.91 -0.32 -5.80
C GLN A 453 -41.79 0.72 -5.83
N ALA A 454 -41.07 0.74 -6.95
CA ALA A 454 -40.22 1.86 -7.35
C ALA A 454 -40.39 2.12 -8.85
N ASP A 455 -40.39 3.40 -9.23
CA ASP A 455 -40.54 3.83 -10.62
C ASP A 455 -39.32 4.63 -11.07
N TYR A 456 -38.89 4.45 -12.32
CA TYR A 456 -37.83 5.24 -12.93
C TYR A 456 -37.99 5.32 -14.46
N PRO A 457 -37.44 6.35 -15.14
CA PRO A 457 -37.57 6.47 -16.59
C PRO A 457 -36.79 5.40 -17.34
N VAL A 458 -37.34 4.90 -18.46
CA VAL A 458 -36.60 4.02 -19.38
C VAL A 458 -35.39 4.79 -19.95
N PRO A 459 -34.19 4.19 -20.03
CA PRO A 459 -33.02 4.84 -20.62
C PRO A 459 -33.25 5.29 -22.07
N ARG A 460 -32.59 6.37 -22.50
CA ARG A 460 -32.90 7.04 -23.77
C ARG A 460 -32.59 6.21 -25.02
N SER A 461 -31.46 5.51 -25.06
CA SER A 461 -31.05 4.73 -26.24
C SER A 461 -29.84 3.85 -25.94
N GLY A 462 -29.67 2.77 -26.71
CA GLY A 462 -28.52 1.88 -26.62
C GLY A 462 -28.60 0.93 -25.44
N TYR A 463 -27.48 0.27 -25.13
CA TYR A 463 -27.37 -0.57 -23.95
C TYR A 463 -27.02 0.28 -22.72
N SER A 464 -27.72 0.04 -21.62
CA SER A 464 -27.46 0.66 -20.32
C SER A 464 -27.91 -0.28 -19.20
N CYS A 465 -27.51 0.00 -17.98
CA CYS A 465 -28.00 -0.72 -16.80
C CYS A 465 -28.42 0.29 -15.73
N VAL A 466 -29.46 -0.05 -14.97
CA VAL A 466 -30.05 0.82 -13.96
C VAL A 466 -30.15 0.07 -12.63
N PRO A 467 -29.32 0.43 -11.63
CA PRO A 467 -29.48 -0.08 -10.29
C PRO A 467 -30.74 0.56 -9.69
N SER A 468 -31.63 -0.28 -9.18
CA SER A 468 -32.92 0.13 -8.65
C SER A 468 -33.11 -0.44 -7.26
N VAL A 469 -33.74 0.35 -6.39
CA VAL A 469 -33.94 -0.06 -5.00
C VAL A 469 -35.40 0.12 -4.59
N VAL A 470 -36.03 -0.98 -4.17
CA VAL A 470 -37.40 -0.94 -3.62
C VAL A 470 -37.31 -1.04 -2.10
N SER A 471 -37.95 -0.10 -1.39
CA SER A 471 -38.03 -0.18 0.07
C SER A 471 -38.99 -1.31 0.48
N LEU A 472 -38.54 -2.18 1.38
CA LEU A 472 -39.36 -3.25 1.98
C LEU A 472 -39.79 -2.88 3.41
N ALA A 473 -39.59 -1.62 3.83
CA ALA A 473 -39.92 -1.19 5.17
C ALA A 473 -41.43 -1.29 5.42
N GLY A 474 -41.81 -2.00 6.49
CA GLY A 474 -43.20 -2.20 6.87
C GLY A 474 -43.91 -3.34 6.15
N LEU A 475 -43.22 -4.07 5.26
CA LEU A 475 -43.77 -5.30 4.70
C LEU A 475 -43.75 -6.42 5.77
N PRO A 476 -44.87 -7.16 5.95
CA PRO A 476 -44.90 -8.30 6.86
C PRO A 476 -44.03 -9.44 6.35
N ALA A 477 -43.70 -10.38 7.24
CA ALA A 477 -43.05 -11.63 6.84
C ALA A 477 -43.94 -12.42 5.87
N GLY A 478 -43.32 -13.05 4.87
CA GLY A 478 -44.03 -13.81 3.84
C GLY A 478 -43.29 -13.89 2.51
N GLU A 479 -43.92 -14.56 1.54
CA GLU A 479 -43.42 -14.71 0.17
C GLU A 479 -43.83 -13.53 -0.72
N TYR A 480 -42.87 -13.07 -1.51
CA TYR A 480 -43.02 -11.95 -2.43
C TYR A 480 -42.47 -12.30 -3.81
N ARG A 481 -43.06 -11.69 -4.83
CA ARG A 481 -42.63 -11.77 -6.22
C ARG A 481 -42.28 -10.39 -6.74
N VAL A 482 -41.20 -10.28 -7.50
CA VAL A 482 -40.79 -9.04 -8.15
C VAL A 482 -41.15 -9.11 -9.62
N SER A 483 -41.85 -8.10 -10.11
CA SER A 483 -42.19 -7.94 -11.51
C SER A 483 -41.77 -6.56 -12.00
N ALA A 484 -41.33 -6.48 -13.25
CA ALA A 484 -41.07 -5.22 -13.93
C ALA A 484 -42.05 -5.03 -15.08
N LEU A 485 -42.58 -3.83 -15.24
CA LEU A 485 -43.43 -3.46 -16.37
C LEU A 485 -42.96 -2.14 -16.96
N VAL A 486 -43.25 -1.92 -18.24
CA VAL A 486 -42.97 -0.67 -18.95
C VAL A 486 -44.30 -0.01 -19.28
N TYR A 487 -44.43 1.30 -18.99
CA TYR A 487 -45.67 2.04 -19.21
C TYR A 487 -45.41 3.46 -19.68
N GLU A 488 -46.34 4.03 -20.44
CA GLU A 488 -46.31 5.44 -20.82
C GLU A 488 -46.63 6.29 -19.59
N TRP A 489 -45.67 7.09 -19.13
CA TRP A 489 -45.79 7.76 -17.83
C TRP A 489 -46.92 8.80 -17.75
N ARG A 490 -47.37 9.32 -18.90
CA ARG A 490 -48.45 10.32 -18.97
C ARG A 490 -49.84 9.71 -18.88
N THR A 491 -50.05 8.58 -19.54
CA THR A 491 -51.37 7.95 -19.68
C THR A 491 -51.56 6.78 -18.72
N GLY A 492 -50.46 6.17 -18.26
CA GLY A 492 -50.46 4.93 -17.49
C GLY A 492 -50.69 3.68 -18.36
N GLU A 493 -50.76 3.82 -19.69
CA GLU A 493 -50.90 2.69 -20.59
C GLU A 493 -49.65 1.80 -20.52
N ARG A 494 -49.86 0.50 -20.28
CA ARG A 494 -48.78 -0.48 -20.14
C ARG A 494 -48.46 -1.12 -21.49
N LEU A 495 -47.17 -1.32 -21.75
CA LEU A 495 -46.71 -2.04 -22.93
C LEU A 495 -46.82 -3.55 -22.70
N SER A 496 -47.37 -4.27 -23.69
CA SER A 496 -47.35 -5.73 -23.70
C SER A 496 -45.96 -6.25 -24.09
N ASN A 497 -45.49 -7.26 -23.38
CA ASN A 497 -44.33 -8.05 -23.76
C ASN A 497 -44.64 -8.79 -25.07
N ALA A 498 -43.84 -8.55 -26.10
CA ALA A 498 -43.99 -9.14 -27.43
C ALA A 498 -43.90 -10.66 -27.43
N GLU A 499 -43.21 -11.26 -26.46
CA GLU A 499 -43.00 -12.71 -26.40
C GLU A 499 -44.12 -13.43 -25.64
N SER A 500 -44.54 -12.92 -24.48
CA SER A 500 -45.57 -13.56 -23.64
C SER A 500 -46.98 -13.01 -23.82
N GLY A 501 -47.11 -11.76 -24.31
CA GLY A 501 -48.36 -11.01 -24.32
C GLY A 501 -48.72 -10.35 -22.99
N ASP A 502 -48.02 -10.68 -21.90
CA ASP A 502 -48.25 -10.08 -20.58
C ASP A 502 -47.75 -8.63 -20.51
N ASP A 503 -48.34 -7.81 -19.66
CA ASP A 503 -47.90 -6.43 -19.42
C ASP A 503 -46.76 -6.32 -18.39
N ALA A 504 -46.38 -7.43 -17.75
CA ALA A 504 -45.35 -7.47 -16.73
C ALA A 504 -44.46 -8.72 -16.85
N VAL A 505 -43.18 -8.55 -16.54
CA VAL A 505 -42.15 -9.59 -16.56
C VAL A 505 -41.80 -9.97 -15.12
N THR A 506 -41.87 -11.25 -14.77
CA THR A 506 -41.43 -11.72 -13.45
C THR A 506 -39.91 -11.81 -13.40
N LEU A 507 -39.27 -11.08 -12.49
CA LEU A 507 -37.82 -11.08 -12.30
C LEU A 507 -37.35 -12.18 -11.33
N GLY A 508 -38.22 -12.59 -10.41
CA GLY A 508 -37.94 -13.61 -9.40
C GLY A 508 -38.86 -13.49 -8.18
N GLY A 509 -38.61 -14.31 -7.17
CA GLY A 509 -39.29 -14.25 -5.87
C GLY A 509 -38.30 -14.20 -4.71
N PHE A 510 -38.77 -13.73 -3.55
CA PHE A 510 -38.00 -13.70 -2.31
C PHE A 510 -38.93 -13.88 -1.10
N GLU A 511 -38.37 -14.24 0.05
CA GLU A 511 -39.09 -14.38 1.31
C GLU A 511 -38.54 -13.35 2.33
N ILE A 512 -39.44 -12.69 3.05
CA ILE A 512 -39.08 -11.92 4.25
C ILE A 512 -39.31 -12.82 5.46
N ALA A 513 -38.23 -13.17 6.14
CA ALA A 513 -38.28 -13.97 7.37
C ALA A 513 -39.01 -13.23 8.51
N PRO A 514 -39.65 -13.96 9.44
CA PRO A 514 -40.40 -13.42 10.57
C PRO A 514 -39.59 -12.62 11.60
#